data_AF-A0A0R1VVX9-F1
#
_entry.id   AF-A0A0R1VVX9-F1
#
_cell.length_a   1.000
_cell.length_b   1.000
_cell.length_c   1.000
_cell.angle_alpha   90.00
_cell.angle_beta   90.00
_cell.angle_gamma   90.00
#
_symmetry.space_group_name_H-M   'P 1'
#
loop_
_entity.id
_entity.type
_entity.pdbx_description
1 polymer ?
#
loop_
_entity_poly.entity_id
_entity_poly.type
_entity_poly.pdbx_seq_one_letter_code
_entity_poly.pdbx_strand_id
1 'polypeptide(L)'
;MMEIQTISALNYKNTSICATIYSSSDNQGTNSTTILYLHGGGLVFGQRDDLPKSYIEKFIKNNCVFISIDYLLSPEVKLDEMLKVLKQSISSISRQYQISNNLFLMGRSAGAYLCYLLIRDGIKAKGFISLYGYHQITLPEFTNPAPFYTRFPRVLPMNAQLLVKQYPLVKGPMQDRYPIYLSGRQFGTWINSLVPLRSCLVSLILTQ
;
A
#
# COMPACT_ATOMS: atom_id res chain seq x y z
N MET A 1 9.43 13.01 -23.07
CA MET A 1 10.32 11.99 -22.42
C MET A 1 9.80 11.77 -21.00
N MET A 2 9.86 10.56 -20.43
CA MET A 2 9.34 10.37 -19.06
C MET A 2 10.28 11.02 -18.05
N GLU A 3 9.75 11.99 -17.30
CA GLU A 3 10.40 12.66 -16.19
C GLU A 3 10.05 11.95 -14.88
N ILE A 4 11.02 11.86 -13.96
CA ILE A 4 10.87 11.17 -12.68
C ILE A 4 11.36 12.09 -11.58
N GLN A 5 10.49 12.37 -10.61
CA GLN A 5 10.82 13.18 -9.43
C GLN A 5 10.43 12.43 -8.16
N THR A 6 11.32 12.41 -7.17
CA THR A 6 10.96 11.95 -5.82
C THR A 6 10.72 13.16 -4.91
N ILE A 7 9.61 13.15 -4.18
CA ILE A 7 9.27 14.19 -3.21
C ILE A 7 9.01 13.58 -1.83
N SER A 8 9.35 14.31 -0.77
CA SER A 8 8.98 13.94 0.60
C SER A 8 7.57 14.44 0.90
N ALA A 9 6.68 13.54 1.30
CA ALA A 9 5.30 13.88 1.64
C ALA A 9 5.19 14.35 3.10
N LEU A 10 5.78 13.59 4.03
CA LEU A 10 5.90 13.93 5.46
C LEU A 10 6.92 13.01 6.15
N ASN A 11 7.31 13.37 7.37
CA ASN A 11 8.09 12.51 8.25
C ASN A 11 7.17 11.94 9.34
N TYR A 12 7.19 10.62 9.51
CA TYR A 12 6.49 9.92 10.59
C TYR A 12 7.51 9.27 11.52
N LYS A 13 7.65 9.81 12.73
CA LYS A 13 8.74 9.44 13.65
C LYS A 13 10.10 9.53 12.91
N ASN A 14 10.86 8.45 12.87
CA ASN A 14 12.17 8.38 12.22
C ASN A 14 12.09 7.88 10.77
N THR A 15 10.91 7.92 10.15
CA THR A 15 10.65 7.34 8.83
C THR A 15 10.12 8.41 7.89
N SER A 16 10.84 8.69 6.80
CA SER A 16 10.35 9.59 5.75
C SER A 16 9.41 8.84 4.82
N ILE A 17 8.29 9.48 4.49
CA ILE A 17 7.30 8.97 3.54
C ILE A 17 7.46 9.76 2.26
N CYS A 18 7.82 9.09 1.18
CA CYS A 18 8.08 9.72 -0.10
C CYS A 18 7.05 9.28 -1.17
N ALA A 19 6.97 10.08 -2.23
CA ALA A 19 6.28 9.71 -3.45
C ALA A 19 7.22 9.86 -4.65
N THR A 20 7.08 8.97 -5.64
CA THR A 20 7.71 9.12 -6.94
C THR A 20 6.65 9.57 -7.94
N ILE A 21 6.90 10.71 -8.57
CA ILE A 21 6.07 11.28 -9.61
C ILE A 21 6.70 10.94 -10.95
N TYR A 22 5.89 10.40 -11.85
CA TYR A 22 6.22 10.13 -13.23
C TYR A 22 5.32 10.98 -14.12
N SER A 23 5.93 11.78 -14.98
CA SER A 23 5.21 12.73 -15.85
C SER A 23 5.94 12.88 -17.20
N SER A 24 5.39 13.72 -18.07
CA SER A 24 6.04 14.22 -19.29
C SER A 24 5.88 15.73 -19.30
N SER A 25 6.78 16.46 -19.96
CA SER A 25 6.69 17.91 -20.18
C SER A 25 5.31 18.37 -20.64
N ASP A 26 4.66 17.56 -21.48
CA ASP A 26 3.35 17.85 -22.07
C ASP A 26 2.17 17.60 -21.10
N ASN A 27 2.42 16.94 -19.97
CA ASN A 27 1.41 16.51 -19.00
C ASN A 27 1.42 17.33 -17.70
N GLN A 28 2.26 18.38 -17.60
CA GLN A 28 2.41 19.23 -16.41
C GLN A 28 1.32 20.32 -16.27
N GLY A 29 0.11 20.06 -16.78
CA GLY A 29 -1.04 20.96 -16.67
C GLY A 29 -2.05 20.52 -15.59
N THR A 30 -2.83 21.47 -15.07
CA THR A 30 -3.86 21.29 -14.02
C THR A 30 -5.01 20.33 -14.39
N ASN A 31 -5.07 19.87 -15.64
CA ASN A 31 -6.12 18.99 -16.18
C ASN A 31 -5.67 17.54 -16.46
N SER A 32 -4.42 17.16 -16.16
CA SER A 32 -3.94 15.80 -16.43
C SER A 32 -4.59 14.77 -15.50
N THR A 33 -4.89 13.59 -16.03
CA THR A 33 -5.42 12.47 -15.21
C THR A 33 -4.32 11.96 -14.30
N THR A 34 -4.59 11.81 -13.00
CA THR A 34 -3.60 11.29 -12.05
C THR A 34 -3.92 9.84 -11.68
N ILE A 35 -2.93 8.96 -11.80
CA ILE A 35 -2.99 7.60 -11.27
C ILE A 35 -2.18 7.57 -9.97
N LEU A 36 -2.83 7.33 -8.84
CA LEU A 36 -2.16 7.11 -7.55
C LEU A 36 -2.06 5.60 -7.28
N TYR A 37 -0.83 5.11 -7.20
CA TYR A 37 -0.51 3.69 -7.08
C TYR A 37 -0.05 3.29 -5.68
N LEU A 38 -0.61 2.18 -5.19
CA LEU A 38 -0.23 1.50 -3.95
C LEU A 38 0.25 0.07 -4.23
N HIS A 39 1.46 -0.25 -3.77
CA HIS A 39 2.07 -1.56 -4.00
C HIS A 39 1.41 -2.70 -3.19
N GLY A 40 1.78 -3.94 -3.52
CA GLY A 40 1.30 -5.14 -2.83
C GLY A 40 2.16 -5.56 -1.64
N GLY A 41 2.24 -6.87 -1.37
CA GLY A 41 3.12 -7.42 -0.33
C GLY A 41 2.47 -7.64 1.03
N GLY A 42 1.15 -7.87 1.05
CA GLY A 42 0.42 -8.28 2.25
C GLY A 42 0.45 -7.25 3.40
N LEU A 43 0.73 -5.97 3.07
CA LEU A 43 1.02 -4.88 4.01
C LEU A 43 2.29 -5.09 4.85
N VAL A 44 3.05 -6.15 4.59
CA VAL A 44 4.21 -6.56 5.39
C VAL A 44 5.52 -6.23 4.67
N PHE A 45 5.56 -6.26 3.35
CA PHE A 45 6.77 -6.02 2.55
C PHE A 45 6.45 -5.30 1.25
N GLY A 46 7.49 -4.91 0.50
CA GLY A 46 7.37 -4.17 -0.76
C GLY A 46 7.99 -2.77 -0.71
N GLN A 47 7.77 -2.01 -1.77
CA GLN A 47 8.19 -0.61 -1.93
C GLN A 47 7.34 0.07 -3.01
N ARG A 48 7.22 1.40 -2.96
CA ARG A 48 6.39 2.19 -3.90
C ARG A 48 6.78 2.01 -5.38
N ASP A 49 8.06 1.82 -5.68
CA ASP A 49 8.58 1.76 -7.06
C ASP A 49 8.75 0.31 -7.58
N ASP A 50 7.85 -0.59 -7.19
CA ASP A 50 7.91 -2.01 -7.57
C ASP A 50 7.23 -2.32 -8.93
N LEU A 51 6.45 -1.40 -9.48
CA LEU A 51 5.79 -1.57 -10.77
C LEU A 51 6.82 -1.37 -11.90
N PRO A 52 6.93 -2.29 -12.88
CA PRO A 52 7.91 -2.13 -13.96
C PRO A 52 7.65 -0.85 -14.77
N LYS A 53 8.72 -0.11 -15.09
CA LYS A 53 8.65 1.19 -15.78
C LYS A 53 7.89 1.12 -17.11
N SER A 54 7.97 0.01 -17.83
CA SER A 54 7.25 -0.20 -19.09
C SER A 54 5.72 -0.16 -18.95
N TYR A 55 5.17 -0.46 -17.77
CA TYR A 55 3.75 -0.24 -17.49
C TYR A 55 3.44 1.22 -17.19
N ILE A 56 4.30 1.88 -16.41
CA ILE A 56 4.16 3.30 -16.07
C ILE A 56 4.18 4.15 -17.35
N GLU A 57 5.10 3.86 -18.27
CA GLU A 57 5.22 4.53 -19.57
C GLU A 57 3.93 4.49 -20.41
N LYS A 58 3.12 3.43 -20.29
CA LYS A 58 1.83 3.36 -21.00
C LYS A 58 0.86 4.43 -20.49
N PHE A 59 0.85 4.70 -19.19
CA PHE A 59 0.04 5.79 -18.62
C PHE A 59 0.57 7.15 -19.06
N ILE A 60 1.88 7.36 -18.99
CA ILE A 60 2.50 8.65 -19.37
C ILE A 60 2.23 8.99 -20.83
N LYS A 61 2.32 8.01 -21.74
CA LYS A 61 1.99 8.15 -23.17
C LYS A 61 0.52 8.49 -23.44
N ASN A 62 -0.37 8.26 -22.48
CA ASN A 62 -1.80 8.57 -22.56
C ASN A 62 -2.17 9.78 -21.68
N ASN A 63 -1.28 10.77 -21.58
CA ASN A 63 -1.49 12.03 -20.88
C ASN A 63 -1.85 11.90 -19.39
N CYS A 64 -1.39 10.82 -18.74
CA CYS A 64 -1.53 10.65 -17.30
C CYS A 64 -0.26 11.08 -16.57
N VAL A 65 -0.44 11.57 -15.35
CA VAL A 65 0.60 11.62 -14.31
C VAL A 65 0.46 10.35 -13.47
N PHE A 66 1.57 9.68 -13.20
CA PHE A 66 1.57 8.49 -12.34
C PHE A 66 2.32 8.79 -11.06
N ILE A 67 1.73 8.48 -9.92
CA ILE A 67 2.28 8.73 -8.59
C ILE A 67 2.33 7.41 -7.84
N SER A 68 3.53 6.95 -7.48
CA SER A 68 3.69 5.90 -6.48
C SER A 68 3.96 6.53 -5.12
N ILE A 69 3.38 6.01 -4.04
CA ILE A 69 3.55 6.57 -2.70
C ILE A 69 3.94 5.47 -1.70
N ASP A 70 4.86 5.82 -0.81
CA ASP A 70 5.19 5.01 0.35
C ASP A 70 4.00 4.93 1.33
N TYR A 71 3.87 3.78 1.99
CA TYR A 71 3.01 3.64 3.17
C TYR A 71 3.71 2.78 4.22
N LEU A 72 3.34 2.99 5.49
CA LEU A 72 3.95 2.26 6.61
C LEU A 72 3.65 0.76 6.52
N LEU A 73 4.59 -0.09 6.91
CA LEU A 73 4.42 -1.54 6.87
C LEU A 73 4.11 -2.12 8.24
N SER A 74 3.33 -3.20 8.24
CA SER A 74 3.06 -4.05 9.40
C SER A 74 4.15 -5.11 9.57
N PRO A 75 4.39 -5.63 10.78
CA PRO A 75 3.63 -5.38 12.02
C PRO A 75 4.09 -4.19 12.87
N GLU A 76 5.11 -3.45 12.43
CA GLU A 76 5.62 -2.27 13.16
C GLU A 76 4.55 -1.18 13.29
N VAL A 77 3.66 -1.08 12.30
CA VAL A 77 2.51 -0.18 12.31
C VAL A 77 1.24 -0.95 11.97
N LYS A 78 0.17 -0.69 12.74
CA LYS A 78 -1.16 -1.28 12.55
C LYS A 78 -1.93 -0.53 11.46
N LEU A 79 -2.90 -1.21 10.87
CA LEU A 79 -3.63 -0.75 9.68
C LEU A 79 -4.35 0.60 9.88
N ASP A 80 -4.88 0.88 11.06
CA ASP A 80 -5.57 2.13 11.39
C ASP A 80 -4.61 3.33 11.34
N GLU A 81 -3.46 3.22 12.00
CA GLU A 81 -2.43 4.27 11.97
C GLU A 81 -1.76 4.35 10.59
N MET A 82 -1.53 3.21 9.92
CA MET A 82 -1.04 3.15 8.53
C MET A 82 -1.95 3.94 7.58
N LEU A 83 -3.27 3.70 7.66
CA LEU A 83 -4.27 4.37 6.82
C LEU A 83 -4.37 5.86 7.14
N LYS A 84 -4.33 6.23 8.43
CA LYS A 84 -4.31 7.63 8.86
C LYS A 84 -3.10 8.38 8.29
N VAL A 85 -1.90 7.80 8.41
CA VAL A 85 -0.68 8.41 7.89
C VAL A 85 -0.71 8.47 6.36
N LEU A 86 -1.16 7.41 5.68
CA LEU A 86 -1.32 7.40 4.22
C LEU A 86 -2.25 8.53 3.73
N LYS A 87 -3.40 8.75 4.39
CA LYS A 87 -4.30 9.87 4.05
C LYS A 87 -3.64 11.24 4.23
N GLN A 88 -2.81 11.41 5.27
CA GLN A 88 -2.05 12.64 5.48
C GLN A 88 -1.00 12.85 4.39
N SER A 89 -0.29 11.78 3.99
CA SER A 89 0.71 11.83 2.92
C SER A 89 0.07 12.17 1.58
N ILE A 90 -1.06 11.56 1.23
CA ILE A 90 -1.83 11.88 0.02
C ILE A 90 -2.27 13.35 0.03
N SER A 91 -2.78 13.85 1.16
CA SER A 91 -3.18 15.26 1.29
C SER A 91 -2.00 16.22 1.13
N SER A 92 -0.82 15.85 1.64
CA SER A 92 0.40 16.64 1.51
C SER A 92 0.84 16.75 0.04
N ILE A 93 0.93 15.61 -0.65
CA ILE A 93 1.29 15.54 -2.07
C ILE A 93 0.26 16.28 -2.93
N SER A 94 -1.03 16.10 -2.65
CA SER A 94 -2.11 16.77 -3.40
C SER A 94 -1.97 18.29 -3.35
N ARG A 95 -1.57 18.86 -2.20
CA ARG A 95 -1.30 20.30 -2.06
C ARG A 95 -0.02 20.73 -2.76
N GLN A 96 1.05 19.95 -2.66
CA GLN A 96 2.35 20.30 -3.23
C GLN A 96 2.37 20.19 -4.77
N TYR A 97 1.68 19.19 -5.32
CA TYR A 97 1.73 18.86 -6.75
C TYR A 97 0.41 19.15 -7.49
N GLN A 98 -0.56 19.79 -6.82
CA GLN A 98 -1.87 20.13 -7.38
C GLN A 98 -2.51 18.94 -8.11
N ILE A 99 -2.55 17.77 -7.46
CA ILE A 99 -3.19 16.57 -8.03
C ILE A 99 -4.59 16.96 -8.49
N SER A 100 -4.87 16.74 -9.78
CA SER A 100 -6.13 17.15 -10.39
C SER A 100 -7.32 16.45 -9.72
N ASN A 101 -8.50 17.04 -9.90
CA ASN A 101 -9.75 16.39 -9.49
C ASN A 101 -10.06 15.09 -10.31
N ASN A 102 -9.22 14.75 -11.29
CA ASN A 102 -9.30 13.54 -12.11
C ASN A 102 -8.35 12.44 -11.58
N LEU A 103 -8.55 12.07 -10.32
CA LEU A 103 -7.79 11.03 -9.63
C LEU A 103 -8.35 9.63 -9.91
N PHE A 104 -7.47 8.70 -10.27
CA PHE A 104 -7.73 7.26 -10.26
C PHE A 104 -6.83 6.61 -9.22
N LEU A 105 -7.41 5.68 -8.46
CA LEU A 105 -6.63 4.84 -7.56
C LEU A 105 -6.24 3.56 -8.29
N MET A 106 -5.03 3.08 -8.04
CA MET A 106 -4.54 1.82 -8.57
C MET A 106 -3.83 1.05 -7.45
N GLY A 107 -4.14 -0.23 -7.31
CA GLY A 107 -3.50 -1.03 -6.28
C GLY A 107 -3.27 -2.47 -6.71
N ARG A 108 -2.23 -3.09 -6.17
CA ARG A 108 -1.91 -4.52 -6.39
C ARG A 108 -2.10 -5.30 -5.10
N SER A 109 -2.89 -6.37 -5.12
CA SER A 109 -3.12 -7.22 -3.94
C SER A 109 -3.51 -6.38 -2.70
N ALA A 110 -2.68 -6.34 -1.67
CA ALA A 110 -2.89 -5.53 -0.47
C ALA A 110 -2.97 -4.02 -0.73
N GLY A 111 -2.32 -3.49 -1.77
CA GLY A 111 -2.46 -2.09 -2.16
C GLY A 111 -3.85 -1.76 -2.69
N ALA A 112 -4.50 -2.70 -3.39
CA ALA A 112 -5.90 -2.54 -3.81
C ALA A 112 -6.84 -2.52 -2.60
N TYR A 113 -6.54 -3.30 -1.56
CA TYR A 113 -7.26 -3.22 -0.29
C TYR A 113 -7.12 -1.84 0.38
N LEU A 114 -5.92 -1.24 0.39
CA LEU A 114 -5.74 0.13 0.86
C LEU A 114 -6.54 1.14 0.02
N CYS A 115 -6.59 0.99 -1.30
CA CYS A 115 -7.43 1.83 -2.16
C CYS A 115 -8.93 1.75 -1.78
N TYR A 116 -9.44 0.55 -1.50
CA TYR A 116 -10.82 0.39 -1.02
C TYR A 116 -11.07 1.15 0.28
N LEU A 117 -10.14 1.06 1.25
CA LEU A 117 -10.23 1.78 2.52
C LEU A 117 -10.18 3.30 2.33
N LEU A 118 -9.34 3.79 1.41
CA LEU A 118 -9.27 5.22 1.07
C LEU A 118 -10.58 5.73 0.48
N ILE A 119 -11.19 5.00 -0.47
CA ILE A 119 -12.48 5.37 -1.07
C ILE A 119 -13.57 5.43 -0.01
N ARG A 120 -13.65 4.39 0.84
CA ARG A 120 -14.58 4.33 1.97
C ARG A 120 -14.40 5.53 2.91
N ASP A 121 -13.16 5.92 3.18
CA ASP A 121 -12.82 7.04 4.05
C ASP A 121 -12.98 8.42 3.37
N GLY A 122 -13.57 8.46 2.16
CA GLY A 122 -13.99 9.70 1.50
C GLY A 122 -13.00 10.25 0.46
N ILE A 123 -11.94 9.54 0.10
CA ILE A 123 -11.09 9.92 -1.04
C ILE A 123 -11.90 9.81 -2.33
N LYS A 124 -12.12 10.96 -2.99
CA LYS A 124 -12.87 11.05 -4.24
C LYS A 124 -12.01 10.59 -5.41
N ALA A 125 -12.26 9.39 -5.91
CA ALA A 125 -11.63 8.86 -7.12
C ALA A 125 -12.66 8.75 -8.25
N LYS A 126 -12.26 9.09 -9.48
CA LYS A 126 -13.04 8.90 -10.71
C LYS A 126 -13.11 7.45 -11.15
N GLY A 127 -12.14 6.64 -10.74
CA GLY A 127 -12.11 5.22 -11.00
C GLY A 127 -11.07 4.51 -10.15
N PHE A 128 -11.14 3.18 -10.15
CA PHE A 128 -10.28 2.32 -9.37
C PHE A 128 -9.82 1.12 -10.19
N ILE A 129 -8.51 0.92 -10.24
CA ILE A 129 -7.85 -0.20 -10.93
C ILE A 129 -7.37 -1.20 -9.86
N SER A 130 -8.16 -2.24 -9.65
CA SER A 130 -7.84 -3.34 -8.72
C SER A 130 -7.10 -4.45 -9.45
N LEU A 131 -5.79 -4.60 -9.20
CA LEU A 131 -5.02 -5.73 -9.69
C LEU A 131 -5.02 -6.83 -8.62
N TYR A 132 -5.84 -7.87 -8.82
CA TYR A 132 -5.94 -9.07 -7.94
C TYR A 132 -6.05 -8.72 -6.44
N GLY A 133 -6.81 -7.67 -6.14
CA GLY A 133 -7.08 -7.18 -4.78
C GLY A 133 -8.21 -7.91 -4.08
N TYR A 134 -8.47 -7.46 -2.85
CA TYR A 134 -9.59 -7.91 -2.00
C TYR A 134 -10.14 -6.69 -1.24
N HIS A 135 -11.42 -6.73 -0.87
CA HIS A 135 -12.11 -5.63 -0.17
C HIS A 135 -12.40 -5.94 1.31
N GLN A 136 -12.09 -7.16 1.77
CA GLN A 136 -12.35 -7.63 3.13
C GLN A 136 -11.20 -8.53 3.60
N ILE A 137 -10.80 -8.38 4.86
CA ILE A 137 -9.69 -9.14 5.46
C ILE A 137 -10.15 -10.16 6.51
N THR A 138 -11.45 -10.24 6.80
CA THR A 138 -12.02 -11.17 7.79
C THR A 138 -12.47 -12.51 7.20
N LEU A 139 -12.23 -12.72 5.89
CA LEU A 139 -12.60 -13.95 5.22
C LEU A 139 -11.71 -15.13 5.69
N PRO A 140 -12.22 -16.38 5.70
CA PRO A 140 -11.49 -17.55 6.18
C PRO A 140 -10.11 -17.75 5.54
N GLU A 141 -9.94 -17.39 4.26
CA GLU A 141 -8.64 -17.47 3.58
C GLU A 141 -7.55 -16.61 4.24
N PHE A 142 -7.93 -15.57 4.98
CA PHE A 142 -7.02 -14.65 5.65
C PHE A 142 -6.89 -14.92 7.15
N THR A 143 -7.90 -15.51 7.78
CA THR A 143 -7.96 -15.77 9.23
C THR A 143 -7.58 -17.20 9.60
N ASN A 144 -7.66 -18.16 8.68
CA ASN A 144 -7.23 -19.54 8.91
C ASN A 144 -5.81 -19.79 8.35
N PRO A 145 -5.11 -20.82 8.86
CA PRO A 145 -3.93 -21.38 8.20
C PRO A 145 -4.21 -21.67 6.73
N ALA A 146 -3.38 -21.14 5.84
CA ALA A 146 -3.55 -21.29 4.39
C ALA A 146 -2.72 -22.49 3.89
N PRO A 147 -3.34 -23.60 3.44
CA PRO A 147 -2.64 -24.86 3.12
C PRO A 147 -1.57 -24.76 2.03
N PHE A 148 -1.68 -23.78 1.14
CA PHE A 148 -0.63 -23.52 0.15
C PHE A 148 0.72 -23.19 0.81
N TYR A 149 0.69 -22.40 1.90
CA TYR A 149 1.89 -21.90 2.56
C TYR A 149 2.56 -22.92 3.49
N THR A 150 1.88 -24.00 3.84
CA THR A 150 2.46 -25.08 4.67
C THR A 150 3.42 -25.98 3.87
N ARG A 151 3.51 -25.79 2.55
CA ARG A 151 4.47 -26.47 1.67
C ARG A 151 5.88 -25.87 1.71
N PHE A 152 6.02 -24.64 2.19
CA PHE A 152 7.32 -23.98 2.38
C PHE A 152 7.92 -24.34 3.75
N PRO A 153 9.23 -24.12 3.96
CA PRO A 153 9.84 -24.26 5.27
C PRO A 153 9.03 -23.54 6.35
N ARG A 154 8.86 -24.22 7.49
CA ARG A 154 8.05 -23.71 8.59
C ARG A 154 8.75 -22.52 9.25
N VAL A 155 8.02 -21.41 9.40
CA VAL A 155 8.50 -20.22 10.12
C VAL A 155 7.68 -20.07 11.38
N LEU A 156 8.23 -20.46 12.53
CA LEU A 156 7.56 -20.32 13.82
C LEU A 156 7.27 -18.84 14.13
N PRO A 157 6.14 -18.50 14.78
CA PRO A 157 5.80 -17.12 15.11
C PRO A 157 6.89 -16.37 15.88
N MET A 158 7.61 -17.06 16.79
CA MET A 158 8.73 -16.47 17.52
C MET A 158 9.88 -16.07 16.59
N ASN A 159 10.19 -16.86 15.56
CA ASN A 159 11.25 -16.54 14.59
C ASN A 159 10.84 -15.35 13.71
N ALA A 160 9.56 -15.30 13.30
CA ALA A 160 9.02 -14.16 12.57
C ALA A 160 9.06 -12.87 13.42
N GLN A 161 8.78 -12.98 14.72
CA GLN A 161 8.82 -11.83 15.64
C GLN A 161 10.22 -11.21 15.76
N LEU A 162 11.29 -12.00 15.65
CA LEU A 162 12.67 -11.49 15.66
C LEU A 162 13.02 -10.61 14.45
N LEU A 163 12.23 -10.69 13.37
CA LEU A 163 12.42 -9.88 12.16
C LEU A 163 11.75 -8.50 12.25
N VAL A 164 10.86 -8.31 13.23
CA VAL A 164 10.14 -7.05 13.45
C VAL A 164 11.09 -5.98 13.96
N LYS A 165 11.09 -4.82 13.33
CA LYS A 165 11.97 -3.70 13.67
C LYS A 165 11.37 -2.86 14.80
N GLN A 166 12.23 -2.13 15.51
CA GLN A 166 11.80 -1.20 16.56
C GLN A 166 11.16 0.09 16.01
N TYR A 167 11.49 0.45 14.78
CA TYR A 167 11.02 1.67 14.13
C TYR A 167 10.17 1.34 12.90
N PRO A 168 9.19 2.19 12.55
CA PRO A 168 8.40 2.02 11.34
C PRO A 168 9.25 2.01 10.07
N LEU A 169 8.76 1.33 9.04
CA LEU A 169 9.39 1.27 7.73
C LEU A 169 8.35 1.39 6.63
N VAL A 170 8.79 1.90 5.47
CA VAL A 170 7.99 2.01 4.23
C VAL A 170 8.52 1.11 3.11
N LYS A 171 9.74 0.59 3.28
CA LYS A 171 10.40 -0.32 2.35
C LYS A 171 10.83 -1.57 3.08
N GLY A 172 10.38 -2.71 2.58
CA GLY A 172 10.66 -4.02 3.13
C GLY A 172 11.05 -4.99 2.04
N PRO A 173 12.35 -5.29 1.84
CA PRO A 173 12.77 -6.30 0.87
C PRO A 173 12.08 -7.63 1.14
N MET A 174 11.61 -8.29 0.07
CA MET A 174 10.88 -9.55 0.20
C MET A 174 11.71 -10.62 0.92
N GLN A 175 13.01 -10.71 0.64
CA GLN A 175 13.92 -11.65 1.27
C GLN A 175 13.96 -11.55 2.81
N ASP A 176 13.81 -10.33 3.35
CA ASP A 176 13.92 -10.08 4.80
C ASP A 176 12.58 -10.25 5.52
N ARG A 177 11.47 -9.97 4.81
CA ARG A 177 10.15 -9.80 5.44
C ARG A 177 9.09 -10.80 5.00
N TYR A 178 9.30 -11.51 3.89
CA TYR A 178 8.43 -12.60 3.48
C TYR A 178 8.28 -13.68 4.58
N PRO A 179 9.30 -14.01 5.41
CA PRO A 179 9.10 -14.96 6.51
C PRO A 179 8.05 -14.51 7.54
N ILE A 180 7.89 -13.20 7.76
CA ILE A 180 6.84 -12.65 8.64
C ILE A 180 5.46 -12.97 8.06
N TYR A 181 5.27 -12.66 6.77
CA TYR A 181 4.01 -12.94 6.06
C TYR A 181 3.75 -14.46 6.00
N LEU A 182 4.77 -15.25 5.66
CA LEU A 182 4.70 -16.70 5.57
C LEU A 182 4.26 -17.32 6.90
N SER A 183 4.86 -16.89 8.03
CA SER A 183 4.45 -17.34 9.36
C SER A 183 2.99 -17.00 9.63
N GLY A 184 2.57 -15.76 9.36
CA GLY A 184 1.18 -15.34 9.52
C GLY A 184 0.20 -16.21 8.72
N ARG A 185 0.56 -16.59 7.48
CA ARG A 185 -0.27 -17.47 6.63
C ARG A 185 -0.25 -18.93 7.06
N GLN A 186 0.88 -19.44 7.55
CA GLN A 186 1.00 -20.83 8.04
C GLN A 186 0.20 -21.07 9.32
N PHE A 187 0.03 -20.04 10.17
CA PHE A 187 -0.61 -20.17 11.48
C PHE A 187 -1.96 -19.46 11.60
N GLY A 188 -2.45 -18.80 10.53
CA GLY A 188 -3.71 -18.05 10.56
C GLY A 188 -3.64 -16.76 11.39
N THR A 189 -2.44 -16.26 11.67
CA THR A 189 -2.21 -15.10 12.55
C THR A 189 -1.88 -13.81 11.78
N TRP A 190 -1.96 -13.84 10.44
CA TRP A 190 -1.63 -12.69 9.61
C TRP A 190 -2.46 -11.46 10.01
N ILE A 191 -3.78 -11.60 10.13
CA ILE A 191 -4.68 -10.49 10.51
C ILE A 191 -4.35 -9.92 11.89
N ASN A 192 -4.03 -10.76 12.88
CA ASN A 192 -3.63 -10.32 14.22
C ASN A 192 -2.40 -9.39 14.20
N SER A 193 -1.51 -9.59 13.22
CA SER A 193 -0.33 -8.74 13.05
C SER A 193 -0.66 -7.40 12.39
N LEU A 194 -1.77 -7.30 11.63
CA LEU A 194 -2.20 -6.12 10.89
C LEU A 194 -3.16 -5.20 11.67
N VAL A 195 -4.20 -5.76 12.30
CA VAL A 195 -5.29 -4.96 12.89
C VAL A 195 -5.02 -4.62 14.36
N PRO A 196 -5.50 -3.47 14.86
CA PRO A 196 -5.55 -3.21 16.30
C PRO A 196 -6.49 -4.21 17.00
N LEU A 197 -6.29 -4.44 18.30
CA LEU A 197 -7.07 -5.43 19.07
C LEU A 197 -8.58 -5.10 19.04
N ARG A 198 -9.37 -6.09 18.57
CA ARG A 198 -10.84 -6.35 18.56
C ARG A 198 -11.88 -5.20 18.54
N SER A 199 -11.65 -3.99 19.03
CA SER A 199 -12.64 -2.90 19.03
C SER A 199 -12.73 -2.11 17.71
N CYS A 200 -11.77 -2.28 16.78
CA CYS A 200 -11.71 -1.54 15.51
C CYS A 200 -11.99 -2.40 14.25
N LEU A 201 -12.42 -3.66 14.40
CA LEU A 201 -12.62 -4.56 13.26
C LEU A 201 -13.81 -4.15 12.38
N VAL A 202 -14.89 -3.65 12.98
CA VAL A 202 -16.11 -3.25 12.25
C VAL A 202 -15.82 -2.07 11.30
N SER A 203 -14.92 -1.17 11.69
CA SER A 203 -14.51 -0.03 10.86
C SER A 203 -13.44 -0.38 9.81
N LEU A 204 -13.06 -1.66 9.66
CA LEU A 204 -12.10 -2.15 8.66
C LEU A 204 -12.74 -3.15 7.68
N ILE A 205 -14.05 -3.33 7.76
CA ILE A 205 -14.84 -4.20 6.90
C ILE A 205 -15.80 -3.33 6.10
N LEU A 206 -15.82 -3.50 4.77
CA LEU A 206 -16.93 -3.03 3.95
C LEU A 206 -18.00 -4.12 3.99
N THR A 207 -19.05 -3.92 4.78
CA THR A 207 -20.30 -4.68 4.60
C THR A 207 -21.00 -4.11 3.38
N GLN A 208 -21.32 -4.96 2.40
CA GLN A 208 -22.20 -4.59 1.28
C GLN A 208 -23.59 -4.24 1.80
#